data_AF-A0A496SW45-F1
#
_entry.id   AF-A0A496SW45-F1
#
_cell.length_a   1.000
_cell.length_b   1.000
_cell.length_c   1.000
_cell.angle_alpha   90.00
_cell.angle_beta   90.00
_cell.angle_gamma   90.00
#
_symmetry.space_group_name_H-M   'P 1'
#
loop_
_entity.id
_entity.type
_entity.pdbx_description
1 polymer ?
#
loop_
_entity_poly.entity_id
_entity_poly.type
_entity_poly.pdbx_seq_one_letter_code
_entity_poly.pdbx_strand_id
1 'polypeptide(L)'
;HRASLFNSFVLAKEAHFNVEFTRTGQDWNKYKLLISPTNHLLISEMEQIEDFVHSGGNLYISITNGLGGWATYLKGVLGAEVEDFIVAPQKLVLQFQERFGGISEGRKMTYRSDTWGYFQSHHKPENERQYFTFLKPISARVLATDQFGHPALLLNEVGNSKVLICCFAIEYFLSNMPRVYRTDRTYRIYQALGKLCELEFPVRCNHPFVELGAFESQEDFLLFVINHERFALQTRLLFKRIPNYVSDFLKGDSITLGENGEIPLSLEENGVRIFQVKP
;
A
#
# COMPACT_ATOMS: atom_id res chain seq x y z
N HIS A 1 -11.75 -0.47 -10.72
CA HIS A 1 -11.85 0.72 -9.83
C HIS A 1 -12.18 0.36 -8.38
N ARG A 2 -13.42 -0.01 -8.02
CA ARG A 2 -13.77 -0.30 -6.60
C ARG A 2 -12.96 -1.44 -5.97
N ALA A 3 -12.73 -2.51 -6.72
CA ALA A 3 -11.93 -3.65 -6.27
C ALA A 3 -10.47 -3.26 -5.97
N SER A 4 -9.88 -2.38 -6.80
CA SER A 4 -8.51 -1.87 -6.59
C SER A 4 -8.42 -1.07 -5.30
N LEU A 5 -9.39 -0.20 -5.03
CA LEU A 5 -9.43 0.60 -3.81
C LEU A 5 -9.55 -0.29 -2.55
N PHE A 6 -10.44 -1.29 -2.59
CA PHE A 6 -10.59 -2.25 -1.50
C PHE A 6 -9.32 -3.06 -1.25
N ASN A 7 -8.69 -3.60 -2.30
CA ASN A 7 -7.43 -4.32 -2.17
C ASN A 7 -6.31 -3.43 -1.65
N SER A 8 -6.22 -2.18 -2.09
CA SER A 8 -5.26 -1.23 -1.55
C SER A 8 -5.46 -0.99 -0.05
N PHE A 9 -6.72 -0.88 0.39
CA PHE A 9 -7.04 -0.75 1.82
C PHE A 9 -6.57 -1.99 2.60
N VAL A 10 -6.87 -3.19 2.11
CA VAL A 10 -6.42 -4.44 2.75
C VAL A 10 -4.89 -4.52 2.81
N LEU A 11 -4.18 -4.24 1.72
CA LEU A 11 -2.72 -4.23 1.67
C LEU A 11 -2.11 -3.20 2.63
N ALA A 12 -2.72 -2.01 2.74
CA ALA A 12 -2.30 -1.00 3.70
C ALA A 12 -2.48 -1.46 5.14
N LYS A 13 -3.58 -2.16 5.45
CA LYS A 13 -3.82 -2.76 6.78
C LYS A 13 -2.85 -3.90 7.08
N GLU A 14 -2.56 -4.78 6.12
CA GLU A 14 -1.51 -5.80 6.26
C GLU A 14 -0.10 -5.20 6.42
N ALA A 15 0.10 -3.99 5.90
CA ALA A 15 1.31 -3.19 6.10
C ALA A 15 1.29 -2.35 7.39
N HIS A 16 0.24 -2.47 8.20
CA HIS A 16 0.02 -1.74 9.47
C HIS A 16 -0.02 -0.22 9.31
N PHE A 17 -0.55 0.26 8.18
CA PHE A 17 -0.79 1.69 7.98
C PHE A 17 -2.07 2.13 8.68
N ASN A 18 -2.01 3.29 9.34
CA ASN A 18 -3.22 4.01 9.73
C ASN A 18 -3.71 4.83 8.54
N VAL A 19 -4.73 4.33 7.83
CA VAL A 19 -5.22 4.91 6.58
C VAL A 19 -6.63 5.45 6.73
N GLU A 20 -6.90 6.55 6.03
CA GLU A 20 -8.25 7.06 5.81
C GLU A 20 -8.49 7.34 4.32
N PHE A 21 -9.75 7.49 3.94
CA PHE A 21 -10.11 7.85 2.57
C PHE A 21 -10.19 9.38 2.43
N THR A 22 -9.46 9.92 1.46
CA THR A 22 -9.55 11.32 1.05
C THR A 22 -10.12 11.45 -0.36
N ARG A 23 -10.35 12.68 -0.81
CA ARG A 23 -10.79 13.04 -2.16
C ARG A 23 -10.02 14.25 -2.64
N THR A 24 -9.96 14.43 -3.95
CA THR A 24 -9.52 15.67 -4.60
C THR A 24 -10.23 16.87 -4.00
N GLY A 25 -9.50 17.97 -3.84
CA GLY A 25 -9.99 19.25 -3.32
C GLY A 25 -9.98 19.34 -1.80
N GLN A 26 -9.63 18.27 -1.10
CA GLN A 26 -9.34 18.31 0.34
C GLN A 26 -7.88 18.69 0.59
N ASP A 27 -7.60 19.19 1.79
CA ASP A 27 -6.23 19.49 2.22
C ASP A 27 -5.45 18.19 2.46
N TRP A 28 -4.42 17.96 1.63
CA TRP A 28 -3.55 16.79 1.71
C TRP A 28 -2.28 17.03 2.53
N ASN A 29 -2.03 18.25 3.02
CA ASN A 29 -0.81 18.56 3.78
C ASN A 29 -0.70 17.78 5.11
N LYS A 30 -1.82 17.28 5.61
CA LYS A 30 -1.86 16.41 6.79
C LYS A 30 -1.39 14.98 6.53
N TYR A 31 -1.22 14.57 5.27
CA TYR A 31 -0.82 13.21 4.90
C TYR A 31 0.66 13.15 4.53
N LYS A 32 1.35 12.11 5.01
CA LYS A 32 2.72 11.80 4.56
C LYS A 32 2.76 11.01 3.25
N LEU A 33 1.71 10.23 2.96
CA LEU A 33 1.64 9.35 1.79
C LEU A 33 0.22 9.34 1.22
N LEU A 34 0.10 9.61 -0.08
CA LEU A 34 -1.11 9.38 -0.87
C LEU A 34 -0.99 8.06 -1.63
N ILE A 35 -2.02 7.23 -1.61
CA ILE A 35 -2.07 5.95 -2.31
C ILE A 35 -3.19 5.99 -3.34
N SER A 36 -2.82 5.97 -4.62
CA SER A 36 -3.77 5.99 -5.73
C SER A 36 -3.67 4.71 -6.58
N PRO A 37 -4.34 3.62 -6.17
CA PRO A 37 -4.23 2.29 -6.79
C PRO A 37 -5.01 2.17 -8.11
N THR A 38 -5.80 3.18 -8.46
CA THR A 38 -6.54 3.25 -9.72
C THR A 38 -6.89 4.69 -10.04
N ASN A 39 -6.71 5.08 -11.30
CA ASN A 39 -6.67 6.49 -11.68
C ASN A 39 -7.45 6.73 -12.98
N HIS A 40 -8.37 7.69 -12.90
CA HIS A 40 -8.99 8.41 -14.02
C HIS A 40 -9.00 9.87 -13.63
N LEU A 41 -7.84 10.51 -13.77
CA LEU A 41 -7.58 11.81 -13.19
C LEU A 41 -8.01 12.94 -14.14
N LEU A 42 -8.71 13.92 -13.60
CA LEU A 42 -8.92 15.22 -14.22
C LEU A 42 -7.63 16.07 -14.13
N ILE A 43 -7.53 17.13 -14.93
CA ILE A 43 -6.35 18.03 -14.92
C ILE A 43 -6.12 18.63 -13.54
N SER A 44 -7.16 19.14 -12.89
CA SER A 44 -7.06 19.67 -11.52
C SER A 44 -6.60 18.64 -10.50
N GLU A 45 -6.90 17.35 -10.73
CA GLU A 45 -6.45 16.25 -9.86
C GLU A 45 -4.97 15.96 -10.05
N MET A 46 -4.50 16.05 -11.29
CA MET A 46 -3.08 15.94 -11.62
C MET A 46 -2.29 17.08 -11.01
N GLU A 47 -2.74 18.32 -11.17
CA GLU A 47 -2.12 19.51 -10.56
C GLU A 47 -2.02 19.37 -9.04
N GLN A 48 -3.10 18.94 -8.37
CA GLN A 48 -3.08 18.74 -6.93
C GLN A 48 -2.08 17.64 -6.48
N ILE A 49 -1.94 16.57 -7.28
CA ILE A 49 -0.93 15.53 -7.03
C ILE A 49 0.49 16.09 -7.18
N GLU A 50 0.75 16.89 -8.22
CA GLU A 50 2.05 17.54 -8.40
C GLU A 50 2.39 18.47 -7.23
N ASP A 51 1.44 19.32 -6.83
CA ASP A 51 1.61 20.25 -5.71
C ASP A 51 1.90 19.50 -4.40
N PHE A 52 1.16 18.42 -4.13
CA PHE A 52 1.37 17.60 -2.94
C PHE A 52 2.77 16.96 -2.94
N VAL A 53 3.22 16.42 -4.07
CA VAL A 53 4.56 15.82 -4.18
C VAL A 53 5.64 16.87 -4.03
N HIS A 54 5.52 18.03 -4.70
CA HIS A 54 6.49 19.12 -4.58
C HIS A 54 6.54 19.73 -3.17
N SER A 55 5.44 19.66 -2.41
CA SER A 55 5.36 20.13 -1.03
C SER A 55 5.92 19.13 0.01
N GLY A 56 6.47 17.99 -0.43
CA GLY A 56 7.08 16.99 0.46
C GLY A 56 6.23 15.74 0.70
N GLY A 57 5.06 15.64 0.07
CA GLY A 57 4.18 14.48 0.13
C GLY A 57 4.70 13.29 -0.69
N ASN A 58 4.55 12.07 -0.17
CA ASN A 58 4.94 10.86 -0.90
C ASN A 58 3.76 10.27 -1.68
N LEU A 59 4.02 9.60 -2.80
CA LEU A 59 2.99 9.06 -3.67
C LEU A 59 3.20 7.58 -3.97
N TYR A 60 2.14 6.79 -3.88
CA TYR A 60 2.00 5.51 -4.55
C TYR A 60 0.97 5.67 -5.67
N ILE A 61 1.31 5.25 -6.89
CA ILE A 61 0.39 5.37 -8.02
C ILE A 61 0.47 4.17 -8.97
N SER A 62 -0.68 3.58 -9.27
CA SER A 62 -0.83 2.55 -10.29
C SER A 62 -1.32 3.15 -11.61
N ILE A 63 -0.61 2.91 -12.71
CA ILE A 63 -1.01 3.35 -14.05
C ILE A 63 -2.03 2.39 -14.62
N THR A 64 -3.31 2.70 -14.41
CA THR A 64 -4.41 1.77 -14.74
C THR A 64 -5.07 2.03 -16.09
N ASN A 65 -4.91 3.24 -16.64
CA ASN A 65 -5.49 3.67 -17.91
C ASN A 65 -4.39 4.30 -18.78
N GLY A 66 -3.79 3.50 -19.68
CA GLY A 66 -2.74 3.96 -20.59
C GLY A 66 -3.23 4.95 -21.66
N LEU A 67 -4.53 4.97 -21.94
CA LEU A 67 -5.15 5.84 -22.96
C LEU A 67 -5.42 7.26 -22.47
N GLY A 68 -5.46 7.47 -21.15
CA GLY A 68 -5.93 8.74 -20.58
C GLY A 68 -4.93 9.90 -20.65
N GLY A 69 -3.70 9.68 -21.12
CA GLY A 69 -2.66 10.70 -21.27
C GLY A 69 -2.14 11.34 -19.98
N TRP A 70 -2.79 11.12 -18.83
CA TRP A 70 -2.45 11.70 -17.53
C TRP A 70 -1.04 11.32 -17.05
N ALA A 71 -0.56 10.12 -17.37
CA ALA A 71 0.81 9.72 -17.03
C ALA A 71 1.85 10.58 -17.76
N THR A 72 1.55 11.02 -18.98
CA THR A 72 2.39 11.95 -19.74
C THR A 72 2.38 13.34 -19.11
N TYR A 73 1.23 13.78 -18.58
CA TYR A 73 1.13 15.05 -17.85
C TYR A 73 2.02 15.02 -16.60
N LEU A 74 1.91 13.96 -15.79
CA LEU A 74 2.69 13.77 -14.56
C LEU A 74 4.14 13.32 -14.76
N LYS A 75 4.73 13.45 -15.97
CA LYS A 75 6.06 12.91 -16.29
C LYS A 75 7.16 13.35 -15.31
N GLY A 76 7.07 14.58 -14.77
CA GLY A 76 8.04 15.12 -13.81
C GLY A 76 7.96 14.40 -12.46
N VAL A 77 6.73 14.15 -11.99
CA VAL A 77 6.47 13.39 -10.76
C VAL A 77 6.84 11.91 -10.95
N LEU A 78 6.45 11.31 -12.07
CA LEU A 78 6.72 9.89 -12.35
C LEU A 78 8.20 9.63 -12.65
N GLY A 79 8.93 10.62 -13.17
CA GLY A 79 10.33 10.47 -13.58
C GLY A 79 10.53 9.52 -14.77
N ALA A 80 9.49 9.37 -15.61
CA ALA A 80 9.46 8.46 -16.74
C ALA A 80 8.53 8.96 -17.84
N GLU A 81 8.79 8.55 -19.08
CA GLU A 81 7.97 8.82 -20.27
C GLU A 81 7.14 7.59 -20.64
N VAL A 82 5.91 7.83 -21.11
CA VAL A 82 5.07 6.77 -21.68
C VAL A 82 5.56 6.48 -23.10
N GLU A 83 5.99 5.25 -23.35
CA GLU A 83 6.37 4.79 -24.70
C GLU A 83 5.19 4.16 -25.44
N ASP A 84 4.46 3.28 -24.76
CA ASP A 84 3.35 2.52 -25.33
C ASP A 84 2.50 1.91 -24.20
N PHE A 85 1.42 1.22 -24.54
CA PHE A 85 0.62 0.43 -23.61
C PHE A 85 0.00 -0.78 -24.30
N ILE A 86 -0.21 -1.85 -23.53
CA ILE A 86 -1.00 -3.01 -23.96
C ILE A 86 -2.13 -3.24 -22.97
N VAL A 87 -3.18 -3.91 -23.43
CA VAL A 87 -4.15 -4.49 -22.50
C VAL A 87 -3.39 -5.41 -21.54
N ALA A 88 -3.67 -5.25 -20.24
CA ALA A 88 -2.93 -5.95 -19.21
C ALA A 88 -3.04 -7.48 -19.44
N PRO A 89 -1.93 -8.22 -19.49
CA PRO A 89 -1.96 -9.63 -19.82
C PRO A 89 -2.56 -10.44 -18.67
N GLN A 90 -3.07 -11.64 -18.97
CA GLN A 90 -3.70 -12.50 -17.97
C GLN A 90 -2.76 -12.92 -16.83
N LYS A 91 -1.44 -12.89 -17.08
CA LYS A 91 -0.40 -13.22 -16.10
C LYS A 91 0.75 -12.23 -16.23
N LEU A 92 1.16 -11.69 -15.09
CA LEU A 92 2.37 -10.88 -14.94
C LEU A 92 3.25 -11.48 -13.85
N VAL A 93 4.56 -11.48 -14.07
CA VAL A 93 5.55 -11.85 -13.07
C VAL A 93 6.49 -10.69 -12.86
N LEU A 94 6.42 -10.07 -11.68
CA LEU A 94 7.38 -9.06 -11.26
C LEU A 94 8.61 -9.73 -10.70
N GLN A 95 9.79 -9.34 -11.15
CA GLN A 95 11.07 -9.72 -10.56
C GLN A 95 11.80 -8.47 -10.07
N PHE A 96 12.06 -8.44 -8.76
CA PHE A 96 12.83 -7.36 -8.15
C PHE A 96 14.28 -7.39 -8.64
N GLN A 97 14.76 -6.24 -9.10
CA GLN A 97 16.13 -6.06 -9.61
C GLN A 97 17.11 -5.68 -8.50
N GLU A 98 16.59 -5.32 -7.34
CA GLU A 98 17.37 -4.98 -6.15
C GLU A 98 16.55 -5.25 -4.89
N ARG A 99 17.18 -5.15 -3.71
CA ARG A 99 16.47 -5.22 -2.44
C ARG A 99 15.56 -4.01 -2.27
N PHE A 100 14.28 -4.25 -1.97
CA PHE A 100 13.33 -3.20 -1.61
C PHE A 100 12.69 -3.50 -0.24
N GLY A 101 13.18 -2.81 0.80
CA GLY A 101 12.80 -3.09 2.18
C GLY A 101 13.06 -4.55 2.58
N GLY A 102 12.00 -5.29 2.91
CA GLY A 102 12.06 -6.71 3.27
C GLY A 102 12.01 -7.68 2.06
N ILE A 103 12.03 -7.16 0.83
CA ILE A 103 11.98 -7.95 -0.40
C ILE A 103 13.39 -8.08 -0.95
N SER A 104 13.86 -9.31 -1.16
CA SER A 104 15.19 -9.58 -1.73
C SER A 104 15.22 -9.34 -3.24
N GLU A 105 16.39 -9.00 -3.75
CA GLU A 105 16.71 -9.06 -5.18
C GLU A 105 16.40 -10.46 -5.75
N GLY A 106 15.94 -10.51 -7.00
CA GLY A 106 15.53 -11.73 -7.69
C GLY A 106 14.20 -12.31 -7.20
N ARG A 107 13.59 -11.77 -6.14
CA ARG A 107 12.28 -12.22 -5.67
C ARG A 107 11.23 -12.00 -6.76
N LYS A 108 10.43 -13.04 -7.00
CA LYS A 108 9.30 -13.00 -7.93
C LYS A 108 7.97 -12.85 -7.21
N MET A 109 7.07 -12.05 -7.78
CA MET A 109 5.65 -11.96 -7.41
C MET A 109 4.81 -12.18 -8.67
N THR A 110 3.79 -13.04 -8.59
CA THR A 110 2.97 -13.41 -9.75
C THR A 110 1.54 -12.93 -9.56
N TYR A 111 1.06 -12.22 -10.57
CA TYR A 111 -0.25 -11.62 -10.63
C TYR A 111 -1.05 -12.25 -11.76
N ARG A 112 -2.35 -12.46 -11.54
CA ARG A 112 -3.27 -12.97 -12.56
C ARG A 112 -4.49 -12.08 -12.68
N SER A 113 -5.01 -11.95 -13.90
CA SER A 113 -6.20 -11.15 -14.18
C SER A 113 -7.01 -11.76 -15.31
N ASP A 114 -8.33 -11.60 -15.26
CA ASP A 114 -9.24 -11.85 -16.38
C ASP A 114 -9.74 -10.52 -16.98
N THR A 115 -8.84 -9.54 -17.13
CA THR A 115 -9.21 -8.24 -17.74
C THR A 115 -9.87 -8.46 -19.10
N TRP A 116 -9.34 -9.34 -19.95
CA TRP A 116 -9.90 -9.50 -21.29
C TRP A 116 -11.28 -10.17 -21.29
N GLY A 117 -11.46 -11.29 -20.57
CA GLY A 117 -12.73 -12.01 -20.53
C GLY A 117 -13.84 -11.22 -19.82
N TYR A 118 -13.50 -10.49 -18.74
CA TYR A 118 -14.45 -9.62 -18.07
C TYR A 118 -14.99 -8.51 -18.99
N PHE A 119 -14.11 -7.84 -19.74
CA PHE A 119 -14.51 -6.71 -20.57
C PHE A 119 -15.29 -7.13 -21.82
N GLN A 120 -14.92 -8.23 -22.45
CA GLN A 120 -15.69 -8.79 -23.57
C GLN A 120 -17.09 -9.22 -23.12
N SER A 121 -17.19 -9.97 -22.03
CA SER A 121 -18.49 -10.47 -21.54
C SER A 121 -19.45 -9.36 -21.11
N HIS A 122 -18.93 -8.25 -20.59
CA HIS A 122 -19.75 -7.14 -20.08
C HIS A 122 -19.88 -5.96 -21.04
N HIS A 123 -19.42 -6.09 -22.30
CA HIS A 123 -19.47 -5.03 -23.32
C HIS A 123 -18.92 -3.69 -22.83
N LYS A 124 -17.86 -3.73 -22.02
CA LYS A 124 -17.31 -2.56 -21.37
C LYS A 124 -16.46 -1.73 -22.34
N PRO A 125 -16.51 -0.39 -22.27
CA PRO A 125 -15.74 0.47 -23.15
C PRO A 125 -14.24 0.32 -22.90
N GLU A 126 -13.45 0.61 -23.93
CA GLU A 126 -12.00 0.38 -23.93
C GLU A 126 -11.26 1.20 -22.87
N ASN A 127 -11.75 2.40 -22.55
CA ASN A 127 -11.20 3.27 -21.51
C ASN A 127 -11.42 2.75 -20.08
N GLU A 128 -12.30 1.77 -19.87
CA GLU A 128 -12.47 1.13 -18.56
C GLU A 128 -11.50 -0.05 -18.36
N ARG A 129 -10.86 -0.54 -19.44
CA ARG A 129 -9.92 -1.68 -19.40
C ARG A 129 -8.71 -1.37 -18.53
N GLN A 130 -8.06 -2.43 -18.04
CA GLN A 130 -6.79 -2.32 -17.34
C GLN A 130 -5.65 -2.53 -18.33
N TYR A 131 -4.64 -1.68 -18.21
CA TYR A 131 -3.48 -1.68 -19.10
C TYR A 131 -2.19 -2.02 -18.33
N PHE A 132 -1.22 -2.53 -19.07
CA PHE A 132 0.19 -2.44 -18.71
C PHE A 132 0.80 -1.33 -19.56
N THR A 133 1.34 -0.31 -18.90
CA THR A 133 1.91 0.87 -19.57
C THR A 133 3.42 0.72 -19.62
N PHE A 134 4.01 0.78 -20.81
CA PHE A 134 5.45 0.77 -20.99
C PHE A 134 6.00 2.16 -20.67
N LEU A 135 6.83 2.23 -19.63
CA LEU A 135 7.49 3.45 -19.21
C LEU A 135 8.98 3.37 -19.52
N LYS A 136 9.49 4.43 -20.14
CA LYS A 136 10.92 4.70 -20.25
C LYS A 136 11.37 5.55 -19.06
N PRO A 137 12.18 5.01 -18.14
CA PRO A 137 12.67 5.79 -17.02
C PRO A 137 13.59 6.93 -17.48
N ILE A 138 13.46 8.10 -16.86
CA ILE A 138 14.34 9.27 -17.05
C ILE A 138 15.14 9.52 -15.78
N SER A 139 14.44 9.78 -14.68
CA SER A 139 15.01 9.96 -13.34
C SER A 139 14.59 8.85 -12.38
N ALA A 140 13.47 8.18 -12.67
CA ALA A 140 13.00 7.05 -11.88
C ALA A 140 13.97 5.86 -12.02
N ARG A 141 14.24 5.16 -10.92
CA ARG A 141 14.94 3.88 -10.94
C ARG A 141 13.95 2.71 -11.05
N VAL A 142 14.37 1.64 -11.73
CA VAL A 142 13.57 0.43 -11.90
C VAL A 142 13.79 -0.50 -10.71
N LEU A 143 12.76 -0.70 -9.88
CA LEU A 143 12.80 -1.64 -8.75
C LEU A 143 12.50 -3.07 -9.17
N ALA A 144 11.58 -3.24 -10.13
CA ALA A 144 11.20 -4.54 -10.66
C ALA A 144 10.83 -4.47 -12.14
N THR A 145 11.10 -5.56 -12.85
CA THR A 145 10.71 -5.76 -14.25
C THR A 145 9.66 -6.85 -14.37
N ASP A 146 8.94 -6.88 -15.48
CA ASP A 146 8.10 -8.02 -15.87
C ASP A 146 8.95 -9.22 -16.34
N GLN A 147 8.29 -10.29 -16.79
CA GLN A 147 8.95 -11.49 -17.33
C GLN A 147 9.67 -11.30 -18.66
N PHE A 148 9.49 -10.17 -19.34
CA PHE A 148 10.09 -9.82 -20.62
C PHE A 148 11.21 -8.78 -20.47
N GLY A 149 11.44 -8.28 -19.25
CA GLY A 149 12.47 -7.29 -18.94
C GLY A 149 12.00 -5.84 -18.97
N HIS A 150 10.70 -5.58 -19.15
CA HIS A 150 10.17 -4.23 -19.14
C HIS A 150 10.01 -3.69 -17.71
N PRO A 151 10.25 -2.39 -17.45
CA PRO A 151 9.98 -1.78 -16.16
C PRO A 151 8.52 -1.98 -15.73
N ALA A 152 8.31 -2.41 -14.49
CA ALA A 152 6.98 -2.70 -13.98
C ALA A 152 6.69 -2.13 -12.59
N LEU A 153 7.74 -1.90 -11.80
CA LEU A 153 7.70 -1.11 -10.56
C LEU A 153 8.90 -0.14 -10.58
N LEU A 154 8.64 1.14 -10.47
CA LEU A 154 9.66 2.19 -10.47
C LEU A 154 9.57 3.01 -9.19
N LEU A 155 10.69 3.63 -8.80
CA LEU A 155 10.73 4.63 -7.76
C LEU A 155 11.39 5.89 -8.31
N ASN A 156 10.70 7.02 -8.20
CA ASN A 156 11.27 8.34 -8.44
C ASN A 156 11.44 9.09 -7.12
N GLU A 157 12.39 10.02 -7.10
CA GLU A 157 12.59 10.95 -6.00
C GLU A 157 12.44 12.38 -6.52
N VAL A 158 11.52 13.15 -5.91
CA VAL A 158 11.22 14.53 -6.30
C VAL A 158 11.48 15.41 -5.08
N GLY A 159 12.65 16.04 -5.05
CA GLY A 159 13.15 16.65 -3.82
C GLY A 159 13.29 15.59 -2.72
N ASN A 160 12.61 15.77 -1.60
CA ASN A 160 12.58 14.78 -0.51
C ASN A 160 11.52 13.70 -0.69
N SER A 161 10.55 13.93 -1.58
CA SER A 161 9.39 13.06 -1.78
C SER A 161 9.75 11.78 -2.53
N LYS A 162 9.05 10.69 -2.18
CA LYS A 162 9.20 9.37 -2.76
C LYS A 162 7.96 9.02 -3.56
N VAL A 163 8.15 8.65 -4.82
CA VAL A 163 7.06 8.34 -5.75
C VAL A 163 7.23 6.90 -6.24
N LEU A 164 6.39 5.98 -5.77
CA LEU A 164 6.36 4.59 -6.20
C LEU A 164 5.33 4.42 -7.32
N ILE A 165 5.79 3.97 -8.49
CA ILE A 165 4.98 3.84 -9.70
C ILE A 165 4.82 2.37 -10.05
N CYS A 166 3.58 1.90 -10.16
CA CYS A 166 3.24 0.59 -10.72
C CYS A 166 2.76 0.76 -12.16
N CYS A 167 3.40 0.08 -13.12
CA CYS A 167 3.04 0.20 -14.55
C CYS A 167 1.68 -0.45 -14.91
N PHE A 168 1.02 -1.07 -13.95
CA PHE A 168 -0.28 -1.72 -14.08
C PHE A 168 -0.98 -1.74 -12.72
N ALA A 169 -2.27 -2.04 -12.74
CA ALA A 169 -3.12 -2.09 -11.54
C ALA A 169 -2.88 -3.36 -10.69
N ILE A 170 -1.80 -3.41 -9.89
CA ILE A 170 -1.50 -4.57 -9.03
C ILE A 170 -2.73 -4.97 -8.20
N GLU A 171 -3.42 -3.99 -7.60
CA GLU A 171 -4.58 -4.21 -6.75
C GLU A 171 -5.78 -4.77 -7.51
N TYR A 172 -5.91 -4.45 -8.80
CA TYR A 172 -6.93 -5.07 -9.64
C TYR A 172 -6.58 -6.54 -9.92
N PHE A 173 -5.31 -6.85 -10.18
CA PHE A 173 -4.91 -8.25 -10.37
C PHE A 173 -5.20 -9.09 -9.12
N LEU A 174 -4.94 -8.53 -7.93
CA LEU A 174 -5.26 -9.21 -6.68
C LEU A 174 -6.75 -9.55 -6.54
N SER A 175 -7.67 -8.73 -7.05
CA SER A 175 -9.12 -9.03 -6.99
C SER A 175 -9.53 -10.24 -7.83
N ASN A 176 -8.67 -10.66 -8.77
CA ASN A 176 -8.92 -11.79 -9.65
C ASN A 176 -8.25 -13.08 -9.15
N MET A 177 -7.54 -13.04 -8.01
CA MET A 177 -6.81 -14.17 -7.47
C MET A 177 -7.59 -14.84 -6.33
N PRO A 178 -7.90 -16.14 -6.43
CA PRO A 178 -8.57 -16.85 -5.34
C PRO A 178 -7.73 -16.90 -4.08
N ARG A 179 -8.35 -16.62 -2.92
CA ARG A 179 -7.71 -16.65 -1.58
C ARG A 179 -6.46 -15.76 -1.51
N VAL A 180 -6.45 -14.65 -2.27
CA VAL A 180 -5.26 -13.83 -2.52
C VAL A 180 -4.51 -13.43 -1.24
N TYR A 181 -5.19 -12.96 -0.20
CA TYR A 181 -4.51 -12.47 1.01
C TYR A 181 -3.71 -13.56 1.74
N ARG A 182 -4.07 -14.85 1.59
CA ARG A 182 -3.32 -15.96 2.21
C ARG A 182 -2.02 -16.28 1.49
N THR A 183 -2.00 -16.12 0.17
CA THR A 183 -0.91 -16.58 -0.71
C THR A 183 -0.03 -15.44 -1.24
N ASP A 184 -0.62 -14.27 -1.43
CA ASP A 184 0.05 -13.07 -1.87
C ASP A 184 0.84 -12.40 -0.73
N ARG A 185 1.87 -11.63 -1.11
CA ARG A 185 2.72 -10.88 -0.20
C ARG A 185 2.98 -9.46 -0.70
N THR A 186 2.07 -8.91 -1.51
CA THR A 186 2.16 -7.54 -2.07
C THR A 186 2.17 -6.49 -0.97
N TYR A 187 1.59 -6.77 0.21
CA TYR A 187 1.67 -5.86 1.36
C TYR A 187 3.13 -5.54 1.74
N ARG A 188 4.11 -6.39 1.37
CA ARG A 188 5.54 -6.11 1.60
C ARG A 188 6.04 -4.93 0.77
N ILE A 189 5.46 -4.65 -0.39
CA ILE A 189 5.74 -3.44 -1.19
C ILE A 189 5.25 -2.23 -0.41
N TYR A 190 4.03 -2.29 0.15
CA TYR A 190 3.48 -1.24 1.01
C TYR A 190 4.36 -1.05 2.25
N GLN A 191 4.73 -2.12 2.97
CA GLN A 191 5.65 -2.01 4.12
C GLN A 191 7.00 -1.38 3.76
N ALA A 192 7.57 -1.72 2.61
CA ALA A 192 8.82 -1.13 2.14
C ALA A 192 8.65 0.37 1.84
N LEU A 193 7.56 0.75 1.18
CA LEU A 193 7.21 2.15 0.92
C LEU A 193 6.98 2.92 2.22
N GLY A 194 6.22 2.37 3.17
CA GLY A 194 5.94 3.04 4.44
C GLY A 194 7.20 3.33 5.26
N LYS A 195 8.18 2.41 5.22
CA LYS A 195 9.50 2.64 5.82
C LYS A 195 10.26 3.74 5.09
N LEU A 196 10.23 3.73 3.76
CA LEU A 196 10.91 4.72 2.93
C LEU A 196 10.32 6.13 3.11
N CYS A 197 9.01 6.23 3.31
CA CYS A 197 8.29 7.48 3.57
C CYS A 197 8.25 7.86 5.07
N GLU A 198 8.97 7.13 5.92
CA GLU A 198 9.02 7.36 7.37
C GLU A 198 7.63 7.48 8.02
N LEU A 199 6.73 6.59 7.60
CA LEU A 199 5.41 6.47 8.23
C LEU A 199 5.62 5.95 9.65
N GLU A 200 5.17 6.74 10.61
CA GLU A 200 5.27 6.40 12.03
C GLU A 200 3.95 5.81 12.50
N PHE A 201 4.03 4.64 13.13
CA PHE A 201 2.97 4.11 13.96
C PHE A 201 3.62 3.72 15.31
N PRO A 202 3.01 4.10 16.45
CA PRO A 202 3.65 3.93 17.76
C PRO A 202 3.87 2.47 18.15
N VAL A 203 3.16 1.55 17.49
CA VAL A 203 3.17 0.10 17.77
C VAL A 203 3.48 -0.68 16.51
N ARG A 204 4.19 -1.79 16.63
CA ARG A 204 4.45 -2.71 15.52
C ARG A 204 3.92 -4.09 15.85
N CYS A 205 3.37 -4.77 14.85
CA CYS A 205 3.07 -6.19 14.89
C CYS A 205 3.76 -6.87 13.71
N ASN A 206 4.22 -8.11 13.88
CA ASN A 206 4.87 -8.86 12.80
C ASN A 206 3.90 -9.80 12.05
N HIS A 207 2.60 -9.76 12.37
CA HIS A 207 1.58 -10.59 11.74
C HIS A 207 0.68 -9.77 10.80
N PRO A 208 0.63 -10.08 9.49
CA PRO A 208 -0.11 -9.26 8.51
C PRO A 208 -1.63 -9.31 8.68
N PHE A 209 -2.18 -10.40 9.26
CA PHE A 209 -3.61 -10.50 9.55
C PHE A 209 -4.01 -9.91 10.91
N VAL A 210 -3.07 -9.29 11.63
CA VAL A 210 -3.38 -8.52 12.83
C VAL A 210 -3.44 -7.06 12.43
N GLU A 211 -4.65 -6.51 12.42
CA GLU A 211 -4.85 -5.09 12.18
C GLU A 211 -4.57 -4.31 13.47
N LEU A 212 -3.88 -3.18 13.30
CA LEU A 212 -3.69 -2.19 14.34
C LEU A 212 -4.43 -0.91 13.96
N GLY A 213 -5.20 -0.38 14.90
CA GLY A 213 -5.84 0.92 14.81
C GLY A 213 -5.61 1.72 16.09
N ALA A 214 -5.47 3.03 15.98
CA ALA A 214 -5.29 3.89 17.15
C ALA A 214 -6.28 5.07 17.11
N PHE A 215 -6.86 5.37 18.28
CA PHE A 215 -7.53 6.64 18.53
C PHE A 215 -6.70 7.42 19.53
N GLU A 216 -6.19 8.57 19.11
CA GLU A 216 -5.31 9.42 19.92
C GLU A 216 -6.13 10.45 20.71
N SER A 217 -5.73 10.67 21.95
CA SER A 217 -6.13 11.81 22.78
C SER A 217 -4.89 12.69 23.06
N GLN A 218 -5.05 13.75 23.86
CA GLN A 218 -3.91 14.60 24.23
C GLN A 218 -2.90 13.90 25.16
N GLU A 219 -3.34 12.91 25.93
CA GLU A 219 -2.53 12.29 27.01
C GLU A 219 -2.27 10.80 26.79
N ASP A 220 -3.12 10.13 26.01
CA ASP A 220 -3.07 8.69 25.78
C ASP A 220 -3.60 8.30 24.40
N PHE A 221 -3.55 7.01 24.07
CA PHE A 221 -4.25 6.48 22.91
C PHE A 221 -4.87 5.12 23.21
N LEU A 222 -5.98 4.82 22.53
CA LEU A 222 -6.59 3.50 22.51
C LEU A 222 -6.06 2.74 21.30
N LEU A 223 -5.37 1.63 21.56
CA LEU A 223 -4.88 0.71 20.56
C LEU A 223 -5.87 -0.44 20.37
N PHE A 224 -6.44 -0.54 19.19
CA PHE A 224 -7.25 -1.66 18.74
C PHE A 224 -6.36 -2.68 18.04
N VAL A 225 -6.49 -3.94 18.45
CA VAL A 225 -5.74 -5.06 17.89
C VAL A 225 -6.74 -6.14 17.49
N ILE A 226 -6.86 -6.38 16.19
CA ILE A 226 -7.92 -7.21 15.61
C ILE A 226 -7.27 -8.37 14.86
N ASN A 227 -7.64 -9.60 15.22
CA ASN A 227 -7.26 -10.79 14.46
C ASN A 227 -8.26 -11.02 13.32
N HIS A 228 -7.81 -11.00 12.07
CA HIS A 228 -8.62 -11.31 10.90
C HIS A 228 -8.52 -12.79 10.45
N GLU A 229 -7.78 -13.63 11.18
CA GLU A 229 -7.74 -15.07 10.92
C GLU A 229 -8.91 -15.82 11.55
N ARG A 230 -9.23 -16.94 10.90
CA ARG A 230 -10.26 -17.90 11.32
C ARG A 230 -9.73 -18.93 12.33
N PHE A 231 -8.71 -18.54 13.09
CA PHE A 231 -8.10 -19.35 14.13
C PHE A 231 -7.39 -18.44 15.13
N ALA A 232 -7.24 -18.92 16.34
CA ALA A 232 -6.46 -18.25 17.37
C ALA A 232 -4.98 -18.15 16.95
N LEU A 233 -4.35 -17.01 17.22
CA LEU A 233 -2.94 -16.79 16.90
C LEU A 233 -2.18 -16.22 18.09
N GLN A 234 -0.88 -16.52 18.10
CA GLN A 234 0.09 -15.93 19.01
C GLN A 234 0.95 -14.94 18.22
N THR A 235 1.10 -13.73 18.75
CA THR A 235 1.95 -12.70 18.17
C THR A 235 2.54 -11.83 19.29
N ARG A 236 3.19 -10.73 18.90
CA ARG A 236 3.69 -9.72 19.83
C ARG A 236 3.44 -8.34 19.26
N LEU A 237 3.15 -7.42 20.18
CA LEU A 237 3.19 -5.99 19.93
C LEU A 237 4.54 -5.48 20.40
N LEU A 238 5.14 -4.57 19.64
CA LEU A 238 6.37 -3.88 20.00
C LEU A 238 6.15 -2.38 19.91
N PHE A 239 6.27 -1.67 21.03
CA PHE A 239 6.19 -0.22 21.02
C PHE A 239 7.52 0.38 20.52
N LYS A 240 7.44 1.45 19.72
CA LYS A 240 8.63 2.19 19.26
C LYS A 240 9.36 2.88 20.42
N ARG A 241 8.59 3.33 21.42
CA ARG A 241 9.05 3.86 22.71
C ARG A 241 8.30 3.13 23.81
N ILE A 242 8.99 2.71 24.87
CA ILE A 242 8.37 1.99 25.98
C ILE A 242 7.35 2.94 26.64
N PRO A 243 6.04 2.62 26.62
CA PRO A 243 5.04 3.45 27.25
C PRO A 243 5.16 3.38 28.77
N ASN A 244 4.82 4.49 29.44
CA ASN A 244 4.77 4.57 30.89
C ASN A 244 3.73 3.62 31.49
N TYR A 245 2.61 3.40 30.79
CA TYR A 245 1.53 2.54 31.27
C TYR A 245 0.72 1.93 30.13
N VAL A 246 0.37 0.65 30.28
CA VAL A 246 -0.56 -0.05 29.39
C VAL A 246 -1.55 -0.84 30.21
N SER A 247 -2.83 -0.79 29.85
CA SER A 247 -3.88 -1.64 30.44
C SER A 247 -4.81 -2.21 29.38
N ASP A 248 -5.39 -3.37 29.65
CA ASP A 248 -6.51 -3.90 28.88
C ASP A 248 -7.73 -3.00 29.15
N PHE A 249 -8.21 -2.30 28.12
CA PHE A 249 -9.25 -1.29 28.27
C PHE A 249 -10.59 -1.91 28.71
N LEU A 250 -10.86 -3.16 28.33
CA LEU A 250 -12.13 -3.82 28.65
C LEU A 250 -12.11 -4.46 30.04
N LYS A 251 -10.95 -4.98 30.47
CA LYS A 251 -10.81 -5.65 31.78
C LYS A 251 -10.35 -4.73 32.89
N GLY A 252 -9.65 -3.65 32.56
CA GLY A 252 -9.01 -2.73 33.52
C GLY A 252 -7.66 -3.20 34.06
N ASP A 253 -7.22 -4.41 33.68
CA ASP A 253 -5.97 -4.99 34.18
C ASP A 253 -4.75 -4.30 33.56
N SER A 254 -3.77 -3.93 34.39
CA SER A 254 -2.47 -3.43 33.93
C SER A 254 -1.70 -4.53 33.20
N ILE A 255 -1.06 -4.20 32.08
CA ILE A 255 -0.25 -5.12 31.29
C ILE A 255 1.23 -4.91 31.61
N THR A 256 1.89 -5.97 32.06
CA THR A 256 3.35 -5.97 32.23
C THR A 256 4.03 -6.04 30.86
N LEU A 257 4.90 -5.08 30.59
CA LEU A 257 5.73 -5.05 29.38
C LEU A 257 6.98 -5.91 29.56
N GLY A 258 7.43 -6.57 28.49
CA GLY A 258 8.78 -7.15 28.44
C GLY A 258 9.86 -6.07 28.41
N GLU A 259 11.13 -6.47 28.58
CA GLU A 259 12.29 -5.57 28.70
C GLU A 259 12.43 -4.55 27.56
N ASN A 260 11.94 -4.89 26.36
CA ASN A 260 12.00 -4.03 25.17
C ASN A 260 10.67 -3.31 24.86
N GLY A 261 9.73 -3.24 25.82
CA GLY A 261 8.40 -2.67 25.58
C GLY A 261 7.55 -3.55 24.68
N GLU A 262 7.64 -4.87 24.86
CA GLU A 262 6.86 -5.85 24.09
C GLU A 262 5.71 -6.43 24.90
N ILE A 263 4.59 -6.69 24.22
CA ILE A 263 3.43 -7.39 24.78
C ILE A 263 3.26 -8.70 24.01
N PRO A 264 3.54 -9.86 24.62
CA PRO A 264 3.08 -11.15 24.10
C PRO A 264 1.56 -11.15 24.01
N LEU A 265 1.02 -11.51 22.85
CA LEU A 265 -0.39 -11.37 22.58
C LEU A 265 -0.98 -12.68 22.06
N SER A 266 -1.92 -13.22 22.83
CA SER A 266 -2.84 -14.26 22.40
C SER A 266 -4.13 -13.62 21.92
N LEU A 267 -4.49 -13.85 20.66
CA LEU A 267 -5.75 -13.43 20.08
C LEU A 267 -6.58 -14.65 19.72
N GLU A 268 -7.83 -14.68 20.15
CA GLU A 268 -8.80 -15.68 19.69
C GLU A 268 -9.11 -15.51 18.21
N GLU A 269 -9.74 -16.53 17.61
CA GLU A 269 -10.30 -16.42 16.26
C GLU A 269 -11.22 -15.20 16.14
N ASN A 270 -11.00 -14.35 15.13
CA ASN A 270 -11.72 -13.08 14.94
C ASN A 270 -11.71 -12.17 16.19
N GLY A 271 -10.75 -12.37 17.09
CA GLY A 271 -10.69 -11.73 18.39
C GLY A 271 -10.24 -10.27 18.31
N VAL A 272 -10.74 -9.47 19.24
CA VAL A 272 -10.36 -8.06 19.41
C VAL A 272 -9.79 -7.87 20.81
N ARG A 273 -8.68 -7.14 20.90
CA ARG A 273 -8.14 -6.60 22.15
C ARG A 273 -8.01 -5.10 22.01
N ILE A 274 -8.32 -4.39 23.09
CA ILE A 274 -8.22 -2.93 23.16
C ILE A 274 -7.31 -2.61 24.33
N PHE A 275 -6.26 -1.84 24.07
CA PHE A 275 -5.33 -1.38 25.10
C PHE A 275 -5.44 0.13 25.25
N GLN A 276 -5.47 0.62 26.48
CA GLN A 276 -5.18 2.01 26.77
C GLN A 276 -3.67 2.14 26.98
N VAL A 277 -3.04 3.06 26.25
CA VAL A 277 -1.60 3.25 26.27
C VAL A 277 -1.29 4.70 26.62
N LYS A 278 -0.52 4.89 27.69
CA LYS A 278 0.04 6.18 28.07
C LYS A 278 1.53 6.20 27.70
N PRO A 279 1.92 6.98 26.68
CA PRO A 279 3.31 7.08 26.24
C PRO A 279 4.27 7.44 27.37
#